data_AF-A0A0S2TCP0-F1
#
_entry.id   AF-A0A0S2TCP0-F1
#
_cell.length_a   1.000
_cell.length_b   1.000
_cell.length_c   1.000
_cell.angle_alpha   90.00
_cell.angle_beta   90.00
_cell.angle_gamma   90.00
#
_symmetry.space_group_name_H-M   'P 1'
#
loop_
_entity.id
_entity.type
_entity.pdbx_description
1 polymer ?
#
loop_
_entity_poly.entity_id
_entity_poly.type
_entity_poly.pdbx_seq_one_letter_code
_entity_poly.pdbx_strand_id
1 'polypeptide(L)'
;MDQVLTGQRQVVSPALRISFYVAVSALVFQILGMMVQDQDSESIVAENGILEWTQITLLVSCGILLAICARQMPVLNEGFVTLAILPLMASVRELDQILDQYIFDGAWQAIVSLLLAYILFIVWKHGFFLRQQILRILAAAPAGILLSAFLAVVFSRLFGRQAFWEAALQEHYLRLIARIVEEGSELFAYLLLLFGCLEFLVFVLSCKGNTHGDDTRRLSHSKT
;
A
#
# COMPACT_ATOMS: atom_id res chain seq x y z
N MET A 1 -15.67 -10.11 -24.99
CA MET A 1 -15.67 -9.91 -23.52
C MET A 1 -14.51 -9.04 -23.04
N ASP A 2 -13.72 -8.45 -23.96
CA ASP A 2 -12.67 -7.46 -23.70
C ASP A 2 -13.16 -5.99 -23.66
N GLN A 3 -14.43 -5.74 -23.97
CA GLN A 3 -14.98 -4.38 -24.08
C GLN A 3 -15.38 -3.74 -22.73
N VAL A 4 -15.27 -4.45 -21.61
CA VAL A 4 -15.67 -3.92 -20.29
C VAL A 4 -14.68 -2.86 -19.76
N LEU A 5 -13.46 -2.78 -20.32
CA LEU A 5 -12.38 -1.93 -19.81
C LEU A 5 -12.22 -0.56 -20.51
N THR A 6 -12.98 -0.24 -21.56
CA THR A 6 -12.74 0.96 -22.38
C THR A 6 -13.68 2.15 -22.12
N GLY A 7 -14.74 2.02 -21.32
CA GLY A 7 -15.69 3.11 -21.04
C GLY A 7 -15.35 3.94 -19.80
N GLN A 8 -14.27 4.71 -19.78
CA GLN A 8 -13.91 5.47 -18.57
C GLN A 8 -14.79 6.72 -18.38
N ARG A 9 -15.86 6.63 -17.57
CA ARG A 9 -16.54 7.82 -17.02
C ARG A 9 -15.80 8.26 -15.76
N GLN A 10 -14.69 8.98 -15.92
CA GLN A 10 -13.93 9.50 -14.77
C GLN A 10 -14.60 10.73 -14.17
N VAL A 11 -14.88 10.69 -12.86
CA VAL A 11 -15.50 11.80 -12.10
C VAL A 11 -14.49 12.94 -11.88
N VAL A 12 -13.20 12.62 -11.83
CA VAL A 12 -12.09 13.57 -11.63
C VAL A 12 -10.97 13.21 -12.61
N SER A 13 -10.29 14.20 -13.18
CA SER A 13 -9.20 13.95 -14.12
C SER A 13 -8.00 13.26 -13.45
N PRO A 14 -7.27 12.34 -14.13
CA PRO A 14 -6.10 11.67 -13.55
C PRO A 14 -5.00 12.66 -13.19
N ALA A 15 -4.85 13.71 -13.99
CA ALA A 15 -3.91 14.80 -13.72
C ALA A 15 -4.18 15.47 -12.36
N LEU A 16 -5.44 15.73 -12.00
CA LEU A 16 -5.76 16.35 -10.72
C LEU A 16 -5.40 15.43 -9.53
N ARG A 17 -5.65 14.12 -9.66
CA ARG A 17 -5.32 13.15 -8.62
C ARG A 17 -3.81 13.00 -8.43
N ILE A 18 -3.04 12.93 -9.51
CA ILE A 18 -1.58 12.89 -9.45
C ILE A 18 -1.03 14.18 -8.82
N SER A 19 -1.52 15.36 -9.24
CA SER A 19 -1.13 16.63 -8.62
C SER A 19 -1.45 16.66 -7.12
N PHE A 20 -2.59 16.10 -6.72
CA PHE A 20 -2.95 15.96 -5.31
C PHE A 20 -1.98 15.04 -4.56
N TYR A 21 -1.61 13.89 -5.11
CA TYR A 21 -0.64 12.97 -4.50
C TYR A 21 0.74 13.61 -4.33
N VAL A 22 1.19 14.37 -5.33
CA VAL A 22 2.45 15.14 -5.24
C VAL A 22 2.35 16.20 -4.14
N ALA A 23 1.25 16.95 -4.07
CA ALA A 23 1.05 17.98 -3.06
C ALA A 23 1.00 17.40 -1.64
N VAL A 24 0.28 16.29 -1.43
CA VAL A 24 0.22 15.59 -0.13
C VAL A 24 1.60 15.08 0.25
N SER A 25 2.33 14.46 -0.68
CA SER A 25 3.69 13.95 -0.40
C SER A 25 4.62 15.09 -0.01
N ALA A 26 4.62 16.19 -0.78
CA ALA A 26 5.43 17.37 -0.47
C ALA A 26 5.08 17.95 0.91
N LEU A 27 3.79 18.05 1.24
CA LEU A 27 3.33 18.54 2.53
C LEU A 27 3.79 17.63 3.68
N VAL A 28 3.64 16.31 3.55
CA VAL A 28 4.06 15.34 4.57
C VAL A 28 5.56 15.44 4.82
N PHE A 29 6.39 15.47 3.77
CA PHE A 29 7.84 15.60 3.93
C PHE A 29 8.27 16.98 4.45
N GLN A 30 7.53 18.03 4.10
CA GLN A 30 7.77 19.36 4.64
C GLN A 30 7.43 19.43 6.14
N ILE A 31 6.34 18.78 6.57
CA ILE A 31 5.99 18.65 8.00
C ILE A 31 7.06 17.83 8.73
N LEU A 32 7.47 16.69 8.16
CA LEU A 32 8.55 15.88 8.74
C LEU A 32 9.84 16.68 8.89
N GLY A 33 10.21 17.47 7.87
CA GLY A 33 11.37 18.36 7.92
C GLY A 33 11.26 19.44 9.01
N MET A 34 10.09 20.03 9.20
CA MET A 34 9.84 20.99 10.28
C MET A 34 9.92 20.31 11.66
N MET A 35 9.32 19.13 11.80
CA MET A 35 9.34 18.36 13.05
C MET A 35 10.77 18.00 13.46
N VAL A 36 11.60 17.56 12.51
CA VAL A 36 13.02 17.25 12.76
C VAL A 36 13.82 18.49 13.19
N GLN A 37 13.46 19.69 12.71
CA GLN A 37 14.14 20.95 13.04
C GLN A 37 13.72 21.55 14.39
N ASP A 38 12.45 21.41 14.78
CA ASP A 38 11.84 22.13 15.92
C ASP A 38 11.73 21.27 17.19
N GLN A 39 11.63 19.95 17.04
CA GLN A 39 11.47 19.00 18.15
C GLN A 39 12.78 18.22 18.41
N ASP A 40 12.93 17.61 19.60
CA ASP A 40 13.98 16.62 19.86
C ASP A 40 13.85 15.50 18.81
N SER A 41 14.67 15.56 17.76
CA SER A 41 14.56 14.74 16.55
C SER A 41 14.56 13.24 16.85
N GLU A 42 15.17 12.86 17.97
CA GLU A 42 15.18 11.49 18.48
C GLU A 42 13.77 10.99 18.85
N SER A 43 12.89 11.84 19.37
CA SER A 43 11.54 11.44 19.82
C SER A 43 10.56 11.15 18.67
N ILE A 44 10.76 11.78 17.51
CA ILE A 44 9.89 11.60 16.33
C ILE A 44 10.20 10.27 15.64
N VAL A 45 11.48 9.93 15.59
CA VAL A 45 12.06 8.77 14.90
C VAL A 45 12.41 7.65 15.91
N ALA A 46 11.99 7.82 17.16
CA ALA A 46 12.11 6.82 18.20
C ALA A 46 11.15 5.66 17.96
N GLU A 47 11.48 4.52 18.57
CA GLU A 47 10.56 3.39 18.68
C GLU A 47 9.28 3.81 19.41
N ASN A 48 8.13 3.47 18.83
CA ASN A 48 6.77 3.93 19.16
C ASN A 48 6.52 5.44 18.94
N GLY A 49 7.36 6.07 18.12
CA GLY A 49 7.23 7.48 17.75
C GLY A 49 6.01 7.77 16.86
N ILE A 50 5.77 9.06 16.62
CA ILE A 50 4.64 9.55 15.80
C ILE A 50 4.71 8.98 14.36
N LEU A 51 5.93 8.74 13.87
CA LEU A 51 6.16 8.26 12.51
C LEU A 51 5.72 6.80 12.33
N GLU A 52 6.04 5.92 13.26
CA GLU A 52 5.57 4.52 13.25
C GLU A 52 4.03 4.44 13.27
N TRP A 53 3.37 5.21 14.14
CA TRP A 53 1.90 5.26 14.18
C TRP A 53 1.29 5.74 12.86
N THR A 54 1.95 6.68 12.18
CA THR A 54 1.55 7.16 10.86
C THR A 54 1.70 6.04 9.83
N GLN A 55 2.84 5.36 9.81
CA GLN A 55 3.09 4.23 8.90
C GLN A 55 2.09 3.08 9.13
N ILE A 56 1.81 2.70 10.37
CA ILE A 56 0.77 1.71 10.74
C ILE A 56 -0.58 2.13 10.16
N THR A 57 -0.97 3.38 10.36
CA THR A 57 -2.25 3.91 9.86
C THR A 57 -2.33 3.85 8.33
N LEU A 58 -1.25 4.18 7.62
CA LEU A 58 -1.17 4.08 6.17
C LEU A 58 -1.32 2.62 5.70
N LEU A 59 -0.59 1.70 6.32
CA LEU A 59 -0.59 0.28 5.97
C LEU A 59 -1.96 -0.39 6.22
N VAL A 60 -2.57 -0.14 7.38
CA VAL A 60 -3.92 -0.62 7.69
C VAL A 60 -4.93 -0.05 6.69
N SER A 61 -4.82 1.23 6.35
CA SER A 61 -5.67 1.86 5.33
C SER A 61 -5.52 1.18 3.96
N CYS A 62 -4.29 0.86 3.54
CA CYS A 62 -4.03 0.11 2.30
C CYS A 62 -4.71 -1.26 2.32
N GLY A 63 -4.58 -2.01 3.41
CA GLY A 63 -5.23 -3.31 3.58
C GLY A 63 -6.76 -3.22 3.47
N ILE A 64 -7.36 -2.21 4.11
CA ILE A 64 -8.81 -1.95 4.04
C ILE A 64 -9.23 -1.60 2.61
N LEU A 65 -8.53 -0.69 1.94
CA LEU A 65 -8.85 -0.26 0.57
C LEU A 65 -8.79 -1.45 -0.40
N LEU A 66 -7.76 -2.28 -0.32
CA LEU A 66 -7.63 -3.48 -1.16
C LEU A 66 -8.71 -4.53 -0.83
N ALA A 67 -9.09 -4.69 0.43
CA ALA A 67 -10.21 -5.53 0.82
C ALA A 67 -11.55 -5.01 0.27
N ILE A 68 -11.74 -3.69 0.21
CA ILE A 68 -12.89 -3.07 -0.46
C ILE A 68 -12.86 -3.38 -1.96
N CYS A 69 -11.71 -3.23 -2.63
CA CYS A 69 -11.54 -3.61 -4.04
C CYS A 69 -11.92 -5.09 -4.28
N ALA A 70 -11.49 -5.99 -3.39
CA ALA A 70 -11.84 -7.42 -3.46
C ALA A 70 -13.35 -7.67 -3.40
N ARG A 71 -14.09 -6.90 -2.59
CA ARG A 71 -15.56 -6.98 -2.51
C ARG A 71 -16.25 -6.38 -3.72
N GLN A 72 -15.68 -5.31 -4.29
CA GLN A 72 -16.27 -4.60 -5.42
C GLN A 72 -16.01 -5.29 -6.77
N MET A 73 -14.93 -6.07 -6.90
CA MET A 73 -14.65 -6.92 -8.06
C MET A 73 -14.49 -8.40 -7.66
N PRO A 74 -15.59 -9.14 -7.46
CA PRO A 74 -15.56 -10.56 -7.06
C PRO A 74 -14.76 -11.46 -8.01
N VAL A 75 -14.70 -11.11 -9.31
CA VAL A 75 -13.93 -11.84 -10.33
C VAL A 75 -12.41 -11.81 -10.05
N LEU A 76 -11.93 -10.80 -9.32
CA LEU A 76 -10.52 -10.61 -8.95
C LEU A 76 -10.32 -10.70 -7.41
N ASN A 77 -11.27 -11.30 -6.69
CA ASN A 77 -11.31 -11.27 -5.23
C ASN A 77 -10.03 -11.81 -4.60
N GLU A 78 -9.57 -12.99 -5.01
CA GLU A 78 -8.42 -13.65 -4.39
C GLU A 78 -7.12 -12.89 -4.65
N GLY A 79 -7.00 -12.28 -5.84
CA GLY A 79 -5.89 -11.40 -6.17
C GLY A 79 -5.84 -10.19 -5.23
N PHE A 80 -6.97 -9.49 -5.06
CA PHE A 80 -7.04 -8.34 -4.16
C PHE A 80 -6.93 -8.72 -2.68
N VAL A 81 -7.49 -9.85 -2.23
CA VAL A 81 -7.31 -10.36 -0.86
C VAL A 81 -5.84 -10.67 -0.59
N THR A 82 -5.16 -11.34 -1.52
CA THR A 82 -3.73 -11.63 -1.40
C THR A 82 -2.92 -10.33 -1.28
N LEU A 83 -3.21 -9.34 -2.13
CA LEU A 83 -2.56 -8.03 -2.06
C LEU A 83 -2.90 -7.26 -0.78
N ALA A 84 -4.12 -7.39 -0.24
CA ALA A 84 -4.54 -6.74 1.00
C ALA A 84 -3.81 -7.28 2.24
N ILE A 85 -3.42 -8.56 2.22
CA ILE A 85 -2.68 -9.19 3.33
C ILE A 85 -1.25 -8.65 3.41
N LEU A 86 -0.62 -8.26 2.30
CA LEU A 86 0.76 -7.75 2.30
C LEU A 86 0.97 -6.52 3.19
N PRO A 87 0.22 -5.40 3.04
CA PRO A 87 0.36 -4.26 3.94
C PRO A 87 -0.11 -4.57 5.36
N LEU A 88 -1.04 -5.51 5.55
CA LEU A 88 -1.42 -5.95 6.90
C LEU A 88 -0.26 -6.67 7.61
N MET A 89 0.46 -7.55 6.93
CA MET A 89 1.66 -8.17 7.47
C MET A 89 2.73 -7.12 7.79
N ALA A 90 2.91 -6.11 6.92
CA ALA A 90 3.81 -5.00 7.21
C ALA A 90 3.37 -4.21 8.45
N SER A 91 2.07 -3.91 8.63
CA SER A 91 1.59 -3.20 9.82
C SER A 91 1.77 -3.98 11.11
N VAL A 92 1.68 -5.32 11.06
CA VAL A 92 1.95 -6.18 12.21
C VAL A 92 3.43 -6.16 12.56
N ARG A 93 4.31 -6.01 11.56
CA ARG A 93 5.74 -5.84 11.79
C ARG A 93 6.07 -4.49 12.43
N GLU A 94 5.41 -3.40 12.02
CA GLU A 94 5.59 -2.11 12.70
C GLU A 94 5.05 -2.12 14.14
N LEU A 95 4.18 -3.08 14.47
CA LEU A 95 3.64 -3.29 15.82
C LEU A 95 4.44 -4.34 16.61
N ASP A 96 5.58 -4.81 16.12
CA ASP A 96 6.29 -5.97 16.68
C ASP A 96 6.60 -5.81 18.18
N GLN A 97 7.19 -4.68 18.57
CA GLN A 97 7.57 -4.37 19.94
C GLN A 97 6.35 -4.29 20.86
N ILE A 98 5.27 -3.64 20.41
CA ILE A 98 4.01 -3.53 21.16
C ILE A 98 3.39 -4.92 21.36
N LEU A 99 3.34 -5.73 20.31
CA LEU A 99 2.71 -7.04 20.37
C LEU A 99 3.48 -7.99 21.31
N ASP A 100 4.81 -7.99 21.22
CA ASP A 100 5.64 -8.82 22.09
C ASP A 100 5.58 -8.37 23.55
N GLN A 101 5.49 -7.06 23.80
CA GLN A 101 5.42 -6.52 25.16
C GLN A 101 4.06 -6.75 25.84
N TYR A 102 2.95 -6.54 25.12
CA TYR A 102 1.61 -6.52 25.73
C TYR A 102 0.82 -7.82 25.58
N ILE A 103 1.16 -8.69 24.62
CA ILE A 103 0.43 -9.95 24.38
C ILE A 103 1.25 -11.15 24.85
N PHE A 104 2.35 -11.46 24.16
CA PHE A 104 3.35 -12.46 24.55
C PHE A 104 4.58 -12.37 23.63
N ASP A 105 5.75 -12.79 24.11
CA ASP A 105 6.96 -12.91 23.30
C ASP A 105 6.75 -13.90 22.13
N GLY A 106 6.74 -13.39 20.90
CA GLY A 106 6.40 -14.20 19.72
C GLY A 106 5.06 -13.84 19.07
N ALA A 107 4.35 -12.83 19.58
CA ALA A 107 2.97 -12.55 19.17
C ALA A 107 2.88 -12.05 17.74
N TRP A 108 3.77 -11.14 17.32
CA TRP A 108 3.76 -10.66 15.95
C TRP A 108 4.15 -11.75 14.96
N GLN A 109 5.10 -12.62 15.32
CA GLN A 109 5.53 -13.77 14.50
C GLN A 109 4.36 -14.73 14.30
N ALA A 110 3.57 -14.98 15.35
CA ALA A 110 2.37 -15.83 15.25
C ALA A 110 1.34 -15.23 14.30
N ILE A 111 1.05 -13.92 14.41
CA ILE A 111 0.09 -13.23 13.53
C ILE A 111 0.58 -13.24 12.08
N VAL A 112 1.84 -12.86 11.83
CA VAL A 112 2.42 -12.89 10.47
C VAL A 112 2.42 -14.30 9.89
N SER A 113 2.72 -15.32 10.70
CA SER A 113 2.71 -16.72 10.27
C SER A 113 1.31 -17.18 9.87
N LEU A 114 0.27 -16.77 10.59
CA LEU A 114 -1.12 -17.06 10.24
C LEU A 114 -1.54 -16.38 8.93
N LEU A 115 -1.18 -15.10 8.76
CA LEU A 115 -1.44 -14.37 7.51
C LEU A 115 -0.73 -15.01 6.31
N LEU A 116 0.54 -15.40 6.50
CA LEU A 116 1.31 -16.10 5.47
C LEU A 116 0.72 -17.48 5.15
N ALA A 117 0.35 -18.25 6.18
CA ALA A 117 -0.31 -19.55 5.99
C ALA A 117 -1.62 -19.41 5.19
N TYR A 118 -2.37 -18.33 5.40
CA TYR A 118 -3.57 -18.04 4.65
C TYR A 118 -3.28 -17.71 3.17
N ILE A 119 -2.24 -16.91 2.87
CA ILE A 119 -1.78 -16.70 1.49
C ILE A 119 -1.40 -18.03 0.84
N LEU A 120 -0.61 -18.86 1.54
CA LEU A 120 -0.18 -20.17 1.03
C LEU A 120 -1.37 -21.09 0.77
N PHE A 121 -2.40 -21.05 1.63
CA PHE A 121 -3.64 -21.78 1.42
C PHE A 121 -4.38 -21.33 0.15
N ILE A 122 -4.49 -20.03 -0.11
CA ILE A 122 -5.07 -19.51 -1.36
C ILE A 122 -4.26 -19.96 -2.57
N VAL A 123 -2.93 -19.86 -2.51
CA VAL A 123 -2.04 -20.30 -3.59
C VAL A 123 -2.19 -21.80 -3.87
N TRP A 124 -2.25 -22.62 -2.82
CA TRP A 124 -2.41 -24.07 -2.96
C TRP A 124 -3.77 -24.45 -3.54
N LYS A 125 -4.85 -23.82 -3.06
CA LYS A 125 -6.22 -24.17 -3.48
C LYS A 125 -6.59 -23.59 -4.85
N HIS A 126 -6.15 -22.37 -5.16
CA HIS A 126 -6.62 -21.59 -6.31
C HIS A 126 -5.48 -21.01 -7.17
N GLY A 127 -4.25 -21.53 -7.07
CA GLY A 127 -3.05 -20.93 -7.66
C GLY A 127 -3.14 -20.58 -9.15
N PHE A 128 -3.79 -21.42 -9.98
CA PHE A 128 -3.99 -21.11 -11.40
C PHE A 128 -4.87 -19.87 -11.60
N PHE A 129 -6.01 -19.79 -10.90
CA PHE A 129 -6.91 -18.64 -10.97
C PHE A 129 -6.29 -17.40 -10.34
N LEU A 130 -5.61 -17.56 -9.21
CA LEU A 130 -4.87 -16.48 -8.55
C LEU A 130 -3.84 -15.86 -9.51
N ARG A 131 -3.04 -16.67 -10.20
CA ARG A 131 -2.07 -16.18 -11.19
C ARG A 131 -2.74 -15.33 -12.26
N GLN A 132 -3.87 -15.79 -12.80
CA GLN A 132 -4.62 -15.00 -13.80
C GLN A 132 -5.16 -13.69 -13.23
N GLN A 133 -5.66 -13.71 -12.00
CA GLN A 133 -6.16 -12.51 -11.33
C GLN A 133 -5.02 -11.50 -11.10
N ILE A 134 -3.86 -11.94 -10.61
CA ILE A 134 -2.69 -11.08 -10.41
C ILE A 134 -2.22 -10.50 -11.75
N LEU A 135 -2.15 -11.28 -12.82
CA LEU A 135 -1.79 -10.77 -14.15
C LEU A 135 -2.78 -9.71 -14.64
N ARG A 136 -4.08 -9.88 -14.40
CA ARG A 136 -5.11 -8.88 -14.73
C ARG A 136 -4.98 -7.62 -13.90
N ILE A 137 -4.69 -7.75 -12.61
CA ILE A 137 -4.43 -6.61 -11.71
C ILE A 137 -3.21 -5.84 -12.18
N LEU A 138 -2.11 -6.53 -12.51
CA LEU A 138 -0.87 -5.91 -13.02
C LEU A 138 -1.02 -5.28 -14.40
N ALA A 139 -1.96 -5.76 -15.23
CA ALA A 139 -2.28 -5.17 -16.52
C ALA A 139 -3.21 -3.94 -16.42
N ALA A 140 -3.79 -3.66 -15.24
CA ALA A 140 -4.68 -2.53 -15.06
C ALA A 140 -3.88 -1.21 -15.05
N ALA A 141 -4.50 -0.13 -15.55
CA ALA A 141 -3.89 1.21 -15.56
C ALA A 141 -3.25 1.66 -14.23
N PRO A 142 -3.85 1.44 -13.03
CA PRO A 142 -3.25 1.86 -11.76
C PRO A 142 -2.07 1.00 -11.28
N ALA A 143 -1.76 -0.12 -11.95
CA ALA A 143 -0.74 -1.06 -11.50
C ALA A 143 0.67 -0.45 -11.41
N GLY A 144 0.97 0.56 -12.24
CA GLY A 144 2.29 1.21 -12.24
C GLY A 144 2.62 1.88 -10.90
N ILE A 145 1.64 2.54 -10.26
CA ILE A 145 1.84 3.20 -8.95
C ILE A 145 1.99 2.16 -7.84
N LEU A 146 1.23 1.06 -7.91
CA LEU A 146 1.38 -0.03 -6.96
C LEU A 146 2.75 -0.71 -7.08
N LEU A 147 3.23 -0.91 -8.31
CA LEU A 147 4.57 -1.46 -8.55
C LEU A 147 5.67 -0.53 -8.06
N SER A 148 5.55 0.78 -8.30
CA SER A 148 6.54 1.75 -7.78
C SER A 148 6.57 1.77 -6.26
N ALA A 149 5.43 1.56 -5.59
CA ALA A 149 5.40 1.39 -4.14
C ALA A 149 6.19 0.17 -3.66
N PHE A 150 6.00 -1.00 -4.29
CA PHE A 150 6.78 -2.19 -3.95
C PHE A 150 8.28 -2.01 -4.19
N LEU A 151 8.67 -1.34 -5.29
CA LEU A 151 10.06 -0.99 -5.54
C LEU A 151 10.61 -0.03 -4.48
N ALA A 152 9.80 0.94 -4.03
CA ALA A 152 10.17 1.86 -2.97
C ALA A 152 10.35 1.15 -1.62
N VAL A 153 9.54 0.13 -1.30
CA VAL A 153 9.73 -0.72 -0.11
C VAL A 153 11.04 -1.51 -0.19
N VAL A 154 11.38 -2.05 -1.35
CA VAL A 154 12.68 -2.72 -1.53
C VAL A 154 13.83 -1.72 -1.36
N PHE A 155 13.68 -0.53 -1.94
CA PHE A 155 14.64 0.56 -1.79
C PHE A 155 14.83 0.98 -0.33
N SER A 156 13.75 1.17 0.43
CA SER A 156 13.82 1.55 1.85
C SER A 156 14.58 0.52 2.67
N ARG A 157 14.40 -0.78 2.40
CA ARG A 157 15.13 -1.87 3.08
C ARG A 157 16.62 -1.94 2.75
N LEU A 158 17.04 -1.41 1.60
CA LEU A 158 18.46 -1.33 1.24
C LEU A 158 19.09 -0.06 1.83
N PHE A 159 18.39 1.07 1.71
CA PHE A 159 18.88 2.38 2.12
C PHE A 159 18.73 2.65 3.62
N GLY A 160 17.82 1.96 4.31
CA GLY A 160 17.61 2.07 5.76
C GLY A 160 18.61 1.27 6.60
N ARG A 161 19.54 0.52 5.99
CA ARG A 161 20.52 -0.28 6.76
C ARG A 161 21.52 0.64 7.46
N GLN A 162 21.59 0.54 8.80
CA GLN A 162 22.58 1.30 9.58
C GLN A 162 24.01 1.08 9.10
N ALA A 163 24.39 -0.17 8.79
CA ALA A 163 25.71 -0.52 8.28
C ALA A 163 26.10 0.21 6.97
N PHE A 164 25.13 0.54 6.12
CA PHE A 164 25.38 1.32 4.90
C PHE A 164 25.84 2.74 5.25
N TRP A 165 25.16 3.37 6.21
CA TRP A 165 25.46 4.73 6.66
C TRP A 165 26.69 4.81 7.56
N GLU A 166 26.94 3.79 8.38
CA GLU A 166 28.19 3.67 9.14
C GLU A 166 29.40 3.63 8.20
N ALA A 167 29.33 2.82 7.14
CA ALA A 167 30.40 2.74 6.15
C ALA A 167 30.57 4.04 5.34
N ALA A 168 29.47 4.72 5.02
CA ALA A 168 29.47 5.95 4.21
C ALA A 168 29.93 7.20 5.00
N LEU A 169 29.51 7.34 6.26
CA LEU A 169 29.78 8.52 7.10
C LEU A 169 31.00 8.36 8.00
N GLN A 170 31.45 7.12 8.27
CA GLN A 170 32.64 6.82 9.08
C GLN A 170 32.63 7.56 10.43
N GLU A 171 33.65 8.38 10.69
CA GLU A 171 33.81 9.15 11.94
C GLU A 171 32.69 10.19 12.15
N HIS A 172 31.91 10.52 11.11
CA HIS A 172 30.77 11.43 11.18
C HIS A 172 29.42 10.70 11.29
N TYR A 173 29.43 9.40 11.57
CA TYR A 173 28.20 8.63 11.73
C TYR A 173 27.39 9.10 12.94
N LEU A 174 26.15 9.50 12.67
CA LEU A 174 25.14 9.76 13.68
C LEU A 174 23.98 8.80 13.45
N ARG A 175 23.64 7.99 14.46
CA ARG A 175 22.52 7.02 14.39
C ARG A 175 21.21 7.68 13.96
N LEU A 176 20.99 8.92 14.40
CA LEU A 176 19.84 9.73 14.02
C LEU A 176 19.70 9.88 12.49
N ILE A 177 20.81 10.07 11.75
CA ILE A 177 20.75 10.21 10.29
C ILE A 177 20.25 8.92 9.65
N ALA A 178 20.80 7.77 10.07
CA ALA A 178 20.37 6.47 9.55
C ALA A 178 18.89 6.21 9.83
N ARG A 179 18.43 6.52 11.04
CA ARG A 179 17.03 6.43 11.45
C ARG A 179 16.12 7.34 10.61
N ILE A 180 16.48 8.61 10.42
CA ILE A 180 15.69 9.55 9.59
C ILE A 180 15.55 9.03 8.15
N VAL A 181 16.63 8.47 7.59
CA VAL A 181 16.59 7.91 6.24
C VAL A 181 15.73 6.65 6.18
N GLU A 182 15.89 5.74 7.13
CA GLU A 182 15.10 4.51 7.25
C GLU A 182 13.61 4.85 7.31
N GLU A 183 13.18 5.57 8.35
CA GLU A 183 11.78 5.90 8.56
C GLU A 183 11.18 6.79 7.47
N GLY A 184 11.97 7.74 6.94
CA GLY A 184 11.54 8.62 5.86
C GLY A 184 11.35 7.88 4.54
N SER A 185 12.23 6.93 4.23
CA SER A 185 12.11 6.11 3.02
C SER A 185 10.97 5.10 3.11
N GLU A 186 10.70 4.54 4.29
CA GLU A 186 9.53 3.69 4.54
C GLU A 186 8.23 4.48 4.45
N LEU A 187 8.16 5.67 5.05
CA LEU A 187 7.00 6.57 4.92
C LEU A 187 6.70 6.89 3.45
N PHE A 188 7.73 7.20 2.65
CA PHE A 188 7.55 7.46 1.21
C PHE A 188 6.97 6.24 0.48
N ALA A 189 7.50 5.05 0.76
CA ALA A 189 7.02 3.83 0.14
C ALA A 189 5.55 3.53 0.50
N TYR A 190 5.16 3.77 1.76
CA TYR A 190 3.80 3.55 2.22
C TYR A 190 2.81 4.60 1.69
N LEU A 191 3.24 5.85 1.46
CA LEU A 191 2.45 6.85 0.75
C LEU A 191 2.18 6.43 -0.71
N LEU A 192 3.21 5.97 -1.43
CA LEU A 192 3.03 5.44 -2.79
C LEU A 192 2.08 4.24 -2.80
N LEU A 193 2.18 3.36 -1.80
CA LEU A 193 1.29 2.21 -1.66
C LEU A 193 -0.17 2.66 -1.48
N LEU A 194 -0.41 3.67 -0.63
CA LEU A 194 -1.74 4.25 -0.43
C LEU A 194 -2.30 4.83 -1.74
N PHE A 195 -1.50 5.60 -2.48
CA PHE A 195 -1.93 6.17 -3.76
C PHE A 195 -2.27 5.08 -4.78
N GLY A 196 -1.47 4.01 -4.85
CA GLY A 196 -1.76 2.84 -5.67
C GLY A 196 -3.10 2.21 -5.29
N CYS A 197 -3.36 2.03 -3.99
CA CYS A 197 -4.62 1.47 -3.50
C CYS A 197 -5.83 2.35 -3.83
N LEU A 198 -5.69 3.68 -3.71
CA LEU A 198 -6.73 4.65 -4.08
C LEU A 198 -7.05 4.61 -5.58
N GLU A 199 -6.03 4.56 -6.43
CA GLU A 199 -6.23 4.47 -7.88
C GLU A 199 -6.88 3.14 -8.28
N PHE A 200 -6.53 2.03 -7.61
CA PHE A 200 -7.24 0.77 -7.78
C PHE A 200 -8.70 0.85 -7.35
N LEU A 201 -9.02 1.52 -6.24
CA LEU A 201 -10.40 1.71 -5.81
C LEU A 201 -11.20 2.52 -6.84
N VAL A 202 -10.64 3.62 -7.34
CA VAL A 202 -11.26 4.43 -8.40
C VAL A 202 -11.51 3.58 -9.65
N PHE A 203 -10.50 2.83 -10.11
CA PHE A 203 -10.62 1.94 -11.27
C PHE A 203 -11.74 0.91 -11.10
N VAL A 204 -11.77 0.22 -9.96
CA VAL A 204 -12.78 -0.79 -9.62
C VAL A 204 -14.19 -0.20 -9.64
N LEU A 205 -14.38 0.97 -9.01
CA LEU A 205 -15.68 1.65 -8.97
C LEU A 205 -16.13 2.13 -10.36
N SER A 206 -15.21 2.61 -11.20
CA SER A 206 -15.50 2.98 -12.58
C SER A 206 -15.95 1.79 -13.44
N CYS A 207 -15.32 0.61 -13.28
CA CYS A 207 -15.73 -0.60 -13.99
C CYS A 207 -17.15 -1.05 -13.62
N LYS A 208 -17.54 -0.95 -12.34
CA LYS A 208 -18.89 -1.32 -11.87
C LYS A 208 -19.99 -0.38 -12.35
N GLY A 209 -19.68 0.91 -12.51
CA GLY A 209 -20.63 1.91 -13.03
C GLY A 209 -21.03 1.63 -14.49
N ASN A 210 -20.12 1.10 -15.30
CA ASN A 210 -20.40 0.78 -16.71
C ASN A 210 -21.32 -0.41 -16.91
N THR A 211 -21.19 -1.46 -16.08
CA THR A 211 -22.00 -2.66 -16.25
C THR A 211 -23.49 -2.38 -16.04
N HIS A 212 -23.85 -1.49 -15.11
CA HIS A 212 -25.25 -1.09 -14.91
C HIS A 212 -25.80 -0.16 -16.02
N GLY A 213 -24.95 0.66 -16.63
CA GLY A 213 -25.34 1.55 -17.73
C GLY A 213 -25.55 0.82 -19.06
N ASP A 214 -24.84 -0.29 -19.29
CA ASP A 214 -24.96 -1.07 -20.53
C ASP A 214 -26.21 -1.97 -20.52
N ASP A 215 -26.60 -2.53 -19.37
CA ASP A 215 -27.84 -3.31 -19.22
C ASP A 215 -29.11 -2.45 -19.47
N THR A 216 -29.10 -1.20 -19.03
CA THR A 216 -30.24 -0.28 -19.28
C THR A 216 -30.39 0.09 -20.75
N ARG A 217 -29.28 0.24 -21.50
CA ARG A 217 -29.31 0.48 -22.96
C ARG A 217 -29.70 -0.75 -23.76
N ARG A 218 -29.27 -1.95 -23.36
CA ARG A 218 -29.69 -3.20 -24.01
C ARG A 218 -31.19 -3.44 -23.88
N LEU A 219 -31.76 -3.13 -22.71
CA LEU A 219 -33.20 -3.24 -22.48
C LEU A 219 -34.04 -2.21 -23.27
N SER A 220 -33.48 -1.04 -23.59
CA SER A 220 -34.17 -0.06 -24.44
C SER A 220 -34.16 -0.43 -25.92
N HIS A 221 -33.08 -1.04 -26.42
CA HIS A 221 -32.99 -1.48 -27.83
C HIS A 221 -33.74 -2.79 -28.12
N SER A 222 -34.07 -3.59 -27.10
CA SER A 222 -34.87 -4.82 -27.26
C SER A 222 -36.38 -4.56 -27.37
N LYS A 223 -36.85 -3.33 -27.18
CA LYS A 223 -38.28 -2.96 -27.19
C LYS A 223 -38.73 -2.17 -28.43
N THR A 224 -37.87 -2.07 -29.44
CA THR A 224 -38.15 -1.48 -30.76
C THR A 224 -37.98 -2.52 -31.84
#